data_AF-A0A1I3M9F4-F1
#
_entry.id   AF-A0A1I3M9F4-F1
#
_cell.length_a   1.000
_cell.length_b   1.000
_cell.length_c   1.000
_cell.angle_alpha   90.00
_cell.angle_beta   90.00
_cell.angle_gamma   90.00
#
_symmetry.space_group_name_H-M   'P 1'
#
loop_
_entity.id
_entity.type
_entity.pdbx_description
1 polymer ?
#
loop_
_entity_poly.entity_id
_entity_poly.type
_entity_poly.pdbx_seq_one_letter_code
_entity_poly.pdbx_strand_id
1 'polypeptide(L)'
;MKRARVVAAYAAAYPDPIRLRAGEAMVLTGAEDLWDGWRWLWARAPDGREGWVPDDLPRPGPVAARDYDARELSCEAGEVLPVEELRHGWARLRRGEATGWVPLRCLEAADPD
;
A
#
# COMPACT_ATOMS: atom_id res chain seq x y z
N MET A 1 -3.95 -1.07 20.42
CA MET A 1 -3.53 -1.19 18.99
C MET A 1 -4.75 -0.87 18.15
N LYS A 2 -4.61 -0.05 17.09
CA LYS A 2 -5.71 0.22 16.17
C LYS A 2 -6.02 -1.04 15.36
N ARG A 3 -7.31 -1.36 15.18
CA ARG A 3 -7.78 -2.46 14.34
C ARG A 3 -8.76 -1.92 13.32
N ALA A 4 -8.89 -2.63 12.22
CA ALA A 4 -9.89 -2.38 11.21
C ALA A 4 -10.71 -3.64 10.97
N ARG A 5 -12.03 -3.47 10.82
CA ARG A 5 -12.94 -4.51 10.37
C ARG A 5 -13.09 -4.41 8.86
N VAL A 6 -12.94 -5.52 8.16
CA VAL A 6 -13.22 -5.63 6.74
C VAL A 6 -14.73 -5.68 6.55
N VAL A 7 -15.28 -4.73 5.80
CA VAL A 7 -16.72 -4.64 5.49
C VAL A 7 -17.04 -5.01 4.05
N ALA A 8 -16.04 -4.99 3.16
CA ALA A 8 -16.14 -5.49 1.80
C ALA A 8 -14.90 -6.33 1.47
N ALA A 9 -15.10 -7.48 0.83
CA ALA A 9 -14.00 -8.34 0.41
C ALA A 9 -13.08 -7.60 -0.57
N TYR A 10 -11.79 -7.91 -0.51
CA TYR A 10 -10.75 -7.33 -1.36
C TYR A 10 -9.82 -8.44 -1.84
N ALA A 11 -9.49 -8.42 -3.14
CA ALA A 11 -8.53 -9.33 -3.73
C ALA A 11 -7.31 -8.54 -4.19
N ALA A 12 -6.13 -8.97 -3.77
CA ALA A 12 -4.87 -8.36 -4.21
C ALA A 12 -4.75 -8.43 -5.74
N ALA A 13 -4.52 -7.27 -6.37
CA ALA A 13 -4.49 -7.14 -7.82
C ALA A 13 -3.15 -7.56 -8.43
N TYR A 14 -2.04 -7.41 -7.69
CA TYR A 14 -0.69 -7.60 -8.18
C TYR A 14 0.05 -8.73 -7.42
N PRO A 15 0.43 -9.83 -8.10
CA PRO A 15 1.12 -10.95 -7.45
C PRO A 15 2.59 -10.66 -7.11
N ASP A 16 3.28 -9.82 -7.90
CA ASP A 16 4.67 -9.40 -7.67
C ASP A 16 4.79 -7.86 -7.74
N PRO A 17 4.36 -7.16 -6.68
CA PRO A 17 4.31 -5.70 -6.67
C PRO A 17 5.68 -5.08 -6.38
N ILE A 18 5.84 -3.80 -6.74
CA ILE A 18 7.06 -3.04 -6.45
C ILE A 18 7.39 -3.03 -4.94
N ARG A 19 8.68 -3.21 -4.64
CA ARG A 19 9.25 -3.04 -3.30
C ARG A 19 10.53 -2.22 -3.41
N LEU A 20 10.69 -1.29 -2.48
CA LEU A 20 11.79 -0.34 -2.44
C LEU A 20 12.29 -0.20 -1.00
N ARG A 21 13.61 -0.08 -0.83
CA ARG A 21 14.23 0.36 0.42
C ARG A 21 14.44 1.87 0.41
N ALA A 22 14.48 2.48 1.59
CA ALA A 22 14.85 3.88 1.72
C ALA A 22 16.21 4.16 1.06
N GLY A 23 16.25 5.12 0.15
CA GLY A 23 17.45 5.46 -0.63
C GLY A 23 17.65 4.61 -1.89
N GLU A 24 16.83 3.60 -2.14
CA GLU A 24 16.86 2.82 -3.37
C GLU A 24 16.36 3.64 -4.56
N ALA A 25 17.05 3.53 -5.69
CA ALA A 25 16.68 4.22 -6.92
C ALA A 25 15.37 3.65 -7.49
N MET A 26 14.58 4.50 -8.13
CA MET A 26 13.42 4.08 -8.90
C MET A 26 13.30 4.92 -10.17
N VAL A 27 12.58 4.43 -11.17
CA VAL A 27 12.25 5.22 -12.36
C VAL A 27 10.75 5.52 -12.33
N LEU A 28 10.39 6.80 -12.29
CA LEU A 28 9.02 7.23 -12.54
C LEU A 28 8.76 7.19 -14.04
N THR A 29 7.74 6.47 -14.45
CA THR A 29 7.41 6.30 -15.88
C THR A 29 6.66 7.49 -16.48
N GLY A 30 6.19 8.41 -15.63
CA GLY A 30 5.33 9.53 -16.00
C GLY A 30 3.84 9.20 -15.96
N ALA A 31 3.45 7.92 -15.80
CA ALA A 31 2.07 7.55 -15.55
C ALA A 31 1.68 7.92 -14.10
N GLU A 32 0.52 8.56 -13.96
CA GLU A 32 -0.07 8.98 -12.69
C GLU A 32 -1.57 8.64 -12.67
N ASP A 33 -2.10 8.40 -11.47
CA ASP A 33 -3.53 8.18 -11.25
C ASP A 33 -4.01 8.96 -10.01
N LEU A 34 -5.25 9.42 -10.04
CA LEU A 34 -5.94 10.05 -8.91
C LEU A 34 -6.95 9.07 -8.34
N TRP A 35 -6.48 8.22 -7.43
CA TRP A 35 -7.28 7.16 -6.83
C TRP A 35 -7.75 7.54 -5.43
N ASP A 36 -9.07 7.50 -5.21
CA ASP A 36 -9.74 7.95 -3.97
C ASP A 36 -9.26 9.34 -3.49
N GLY A 37 -8.96 10.25 -4.43
CA GLY A 37 -8.50 11.62 -4.16
C GLY A 37 -7.01 11.74 -3.84
N TRP A 38 -6.25 10.65 -3.92
CA TRP A 38 -4.80 10.63 -3.70
C TRP A 38 -4.04 10.43 -5.01
N ARG A 39 -2.91 11.12 -5.16
CA ARG A 39 -2.08 10.99 -6.35
C ARG A 39 -1.09 9.84 -6.20
N TRP A 40 -1.15 8.92 -7.16
CA TRP A 40 -0.29 7.77 -7.29
C TRP A 40 0.57 7.89 -8.53
N LEU A 41 1.81 7.41 -8.45
CA LEU A 41 2.78 7.45 -9.54
C LEU A 41 3.19 6.02 -9.89
N TRP A 42 3.28 5.70 -11.17
CA TRP A 42 3.77 4.39 -11.59
C TRP A 42 5.30 4.39 -11.66
N ALA A 43 5.92 3.54 -10.84
CA ALA A 43 7.36 3.45 -10.70
C ALA A 43 7.87 2.05 -11.08
N ARG A 44 9.15 2.00 -11.47
CA ARG A 44 9.93 0.78 -11.69
C ARG A 44 11.13 0.75 -10.75
N ALA A 45 11.30 -0.35 -10.01
CA ALA A 45 12.46 -0.62 -9.17
C ALA A 45 13.65 -1.20 -9.99
N PRO A 46 14.89 -1.19 -9.44
CA PRO A 46 16.07 -1.67 -10.16
C PRO A 46 16.02 -3.17 -10.47
N ASP A 47 15.27 -3.93 -9.69
CA ASP A 47 15.01 -5.36 -9.89
C ASP A 47 13.98 -5.64 -11.01
N GLY A 48 13.46 -4.59 -11.65
CA GLY A 48 12.50 -4.67 -12.74
C GLY A 48 11.03 -4.72 -12.32
N ARG A 49 10.72 -4.81 -11.01
CA ARG A 49 9.35 -4.77 -10.52
C ARG A 49 8.74 -3.39 -10.71
N GLU A 50 7.45 -3.36 -10.98
CA GLU A 50 6.69 -2.12 -11.19
C GLU A 50 5.45 -2.07 -10.32
N GLY A 51 4.99 -0.85 -10.06
CA GLY A 51 3.76 -0.66 -9.31
C GLY A 51 3.51 0.79 -8.96
N TRP A 52 2.33 1.01 -8.40
CA TRP A 52 1.92 2.30 -7.86
C TRP A 52 2.69 2.62 -6.59
N VAL A 53 3.24 3.83 -6.53
CA VAL A 53 3.83 4.42 -5.33
C VAL A 53 3.12 5.72 -5.00
N PRO A 54 2.98 6.08 -3.73
CA PRO A 54 2.39 7.36 -3.35
C PRO A 54 3.31 8.49 -3.81
N ASP A 55 2.72 9.64 -4.19
CA ASP A 55 3.51 10.76 -4.72
C ASP A 55 4.45 11.42 -3.69
N ASP A 56 4.31 11.07 -2.41
CA ASP A 56 5.21 11.44 -1.31
C ASP A 56 6.33 10.42 -1.06
N LEU A 57 6.45 9.37 -1.89
CA LEU A 57 7.54 8.40 -1.82
C LEU A 57 8.84 8.92 -2.47
N PRO A 58 8.83 9.52 -3.67
CA PRO A 58 10.08 9.93 -4.31
C PRO A 58 10.70 11.16 -3.62
N ARG A 59 12.02 11.15 -3.42
CA ARG A 59 12.81 12.35 -3.07
C ARG A 59 13.40 13.00 -4.33
N PRO A 60 13.81 14.28 -4.25
CA PRO A 60 14.69 14.86 -5.28
C PRO A 60 15.91 13.97 -5.51
N GLY A 61 16.10 13.50 -6.75
CA GLY A 61 17.19 12.57 -7.12
C GLY A 61 16.75 11.10 -7.13
N PRO A 62 15.92 10.70 -8.10
CA PRO A 62 14.87 9.66 -8.07
C PRO A 62 15.13 8.42 -7.17
N VAL A 63 15.01 8.61 -5.86
CA VAL A 63 15.15 7.55 -4.83
C VAL A 63 13.97 7.53 -3.90
N ALA A 64 13.70 6.37 -3.29
CA ALA A 64 12.65 6.23 -2.29
C ALA A 64 13.02 6.99 -1.00
N ALA A 65 12.07 7.74 -0.46
CA ALA A 65 12.19 8.44 0.81
C ALA A 65 12.24 7.48 2.01
N ARG A 66 11.57 6.35 1.89
CA ARG A 66 11.32 5.36 2.94
C ARG A 66 11.20 3.97 2.33
N ASP A 67 11.25 2.95 3.17
CA ASP A 67 10.88 1.60 2.77
C ASP A 67 9.42 1.58 2.31
N TYR A 68 9.17 0.97 1.16
CA TYR A 68 7.84 0.86 0.60
C TYR A 68 7.65 -0.51 -0.03
N ASP A 69 6.47 -1.09 0.19
CA ASP A 69 6.08 -2.37 -0.37
C ASP A 69 4.62 -2.25 -0.79
N ALA A 70 4.37 -2.23 -2.09
CA ALA A 70 3.03 -2.12 -2.67
C ALA A 70 2.21 -3.42 -2.53
N ARG A 71 2.73 -4.43 -1.82
CA ARG A 71 1.98 -5.65 -1.51
C ARG A 71 0.62 -5.38 -0.90
N GLU A 72 -0.39 -5.86 -1.58
CA GLU A 72 -1.78 -5.87 -1.14
C GLU A 72 -2.09 -7.15 -0.35
N LEU A 73 -3.12 -7.08 0.49
CA LEU A 73 -3.59 -8.22 1.28
C LEU A 73 -5.02 -8.56 0.86
N SER A 74 -5.23 -9.76 0.32
CA SER A 74 -6.60 -10.27 0.11
C SER A 74 -7.30 -10.48 1.46
N CYS A 75 -8.58 -10.13 1.54
CA CYS A 75 -9.38 -10.30 2.74
C CYS A 75 -10.87 -10.48 2.44
N GLU A 76 -11.56 -11.12 3.36
CA GLU A 76 -12.99 -11.38 3.33
C GLU A 76 -13.73 -10.46 4.32
N ALA A 77 -14.99 -10.16 4.02
CA ALA A 77 -15.82 -9.38 4.92
C ALA A 77 -15.99 -10.07 6.29
N GLY A 78 -15.89 -9.30 7.36
CA GLY A 78 -15.98 -9.77 8.75
C GLY A 78 -14.62 -9.97 9.43
N GLU A 79 -13.51 -10.01 8.70
CA GLU A 79 -12.18 -10.09 9.31
C GLU A 79 -11.85 -8.83 10.12
N VAL A 80 -11.17 -8.98 11.27
CA VAL A 80 -10.72 -7.85 12.10
C VAL A 80 -9.21 -7.93 12.30
N LEU A 81 -8.47 -7.08 11.59
CA LEU A 81 -7.02 -7.13 11.52
C LEU A 81 -6.38 -5.89 12.16
N PRO A 82 -5.20 -6.03 12.78
CA PRO A 82 -4.42 -4.87 13.25
C PRO A 82 -3.97 -4.00 12.06
N VAL A 83 -4.03 -2.68 12.26
CA VAL A 83 -3.54 -1.67 11.32
C VAL A 83 -2.13 -1.26 11.71
N GLU A 84 -1.19 -1.35 10.77
CA GLU A 84 0.20 -0.93 10.96
C GLU A 84 0.45 0.49 10.45
N GLU A 85 -0.16 0.85 9.32
CA GLU A 85 0.02 2.14 8.66
C GLU A 85 -1.24 2.55 7.92
N LEU A 86 -1.48 3.86 7.81
CA LEU A 86 -2.47 4.47 6.93
C LEU A 86 -1.74 5.37 5.94
N ARG A 87 -2.04 5.21 4.65
CA ARG A 87 -1.39 5.99 3.59
C ARG A 87 -2.27 6.10 2.37
N HIS A 88 -2.50 7.32 1.89
CA HIS A 88 -3.07 7.58 0.56
C HIS A 88 -4.37 6.82 0.24
N GLY A 89 -5.27 6.70 1.22
CA GLY A 89 -6.53 5.97 1.03
C GLY A 89 -6.46 4.46 1.31
N TRP A 90 -5.33 3.95 1.81
CA TRP A 90 -5.13 2.53 2.15
C TRP A 90 -4.69 2.34 3.59
N ALA A 91 -5.00 1.16 4.14
CA ALA A 91 -4.46 0.68 5.40
C ALA A 91 -3.55 -0.52 5.17
N ARG A 92 -2.35 -0.51 5.76
CA ARG A 92 -1.47 -1.68 5.82
C ARG A 92 -1.91 -2.54 7.00
N LEU A 93 -2.45 -3.72 6.69
CA LEU A 93 -2.97 -4.67 7.68
C LEU A 93 -2.00 -5.84 7.87
N ARG A 94 -2.01 -6.44 9.05
CA ARG A 94 -1.23 -7.65 9.36
C ARG A 94 -2.10 -8.87 9.66
N ARG A 95 -1.82 -9.98 8.97
CA ARG A 95 -2.41 -11.30 9.16
C ARG A 95 -1.31 -12.32 9.49
N GLY A 96 -1.12 -12.61 10.77
CA GLY A 96 0.02 -13.42 11.23
C GLY A 96 1.34 -12.74 10.87
N GLU A 97 2.15 -13.40 10.04
CA GLU A 97 3.42 -12.88 9.51
C GLU A 97 3.24 -12.10 8.19
N ALA A 98 2.07 -12.20 7.54
CA ALA A 98 1.80 -11.49 6.29
C ALA A 98 1.35 -10.05 6.57
N THR A 99 1.80 -9.10 5.75
CA THR A 99 1.34 -7.72 5.76
C THR A 99 1.02 -7.25 4.34
N GLY A 100 0.03 -6.38 4.20
CA GLY A 100 -0.30 -5.78 2.92
C GLY A 100 -1.39 -4.73 3.00
N TRP A 101 -1.55 -3.97 1.92
CA TRP A 101 -2.50 -2.87 1.79
C TRP A 101 -3.91 -3.37 1.47
N VAL A 102 -4.90 -2.73 2.09
CA VAL A 102 -6.33 -2.86 1.79
C VAL A 102 -6.94 -1.46 1.65
N PRO A 103 -7.81 -1.20 0.66
CA PRO A 103 -8.48 0.09 0.50
C PRO A 103 -9.26 0.49 1.76
N LEU A 104 -9.19 1.76 2.17
CA LEU A 104 -9.97 2.24 3.32
C LEU A 104 -11.48 2.11 3.10
N ARG A 105 -11.96 2.22 1.86
CA ARG A 105 -13.37 1.98 1.53
C ARG A 105 -13.85 0.54 1.80
N CYS A 106 -12.93 -0.41 1.99
CA CYS A 106 -13.24 -1.79 2.37
C CYS A 106 -13.22 -1.99 3.89
N LEU A 107 -12.93 -0.93 4.68
CA LEU A 107 -12.62 -1.02 6.10
C LEU A 107 -13.46 -0.06 6.94
N GLU A 108 -13.73 -0.48 8.17
CA GLU A 108 -14.25 0.37 9.25
C GLU A 108 -13.31 0.31 10.45
N ALA A 109 -13.28 1.37 11.25
CA ALA A 109 -12.55 1.37 12.51
C ALA A 109 -13.16 0.31 13.45
N ALA A 110 -12.31 -0.54 14.01
CA ALA A 110 -12.67 -1.44 15.09
C ALA A 110 -11.94 -0.98 16.34
N ASP A 111 -12.62 -0.20 17.18
CA ASP A 111 -12.07 0.19 18.46
C ASP A 111 -11.91 -1.04 19.36
N PRO A 112 -10.87 -1.07 20.22
CA PRO A 112 -10.81 -2.06 21.28
C PRO A 112 -11.92 -1.73 22.29
N ASP A 113 -12.81 -2.70 22.54
CA ASP A 113 -13.67 -2.69 23.73
C ASP A 113 -12.86 -2.46 25.02
#